data_AF-D8TPS4-F1
#
_entry.id   AF-D8TPS4-F1
#
_cell.length_a   1.000
_cell.length_b   1.000
_cell.length_c   1.000
_cell.angle_alpha   90.00
_cell.angle_beta   90.00
_cell.angle_gamma   90.00
#
_symmetry.space_group_name_H-M   'P 1'
#
loop_
_entity.id
_entity.type
_entity.pdbx_description
1 polymer ?
#
loop_
_entity_poly.entity_id
_entity_poly.type
_entity_poly.pdbx_seq_one_letter_code
_entity_poly.pdbx_strand_id
1 'polypeptide(L)'
;MLARSSSRTLVPSDRAATPWAQPMYAVSHRNAWIRTQAARGLAAADAGGSATAATEFPCTSTPERDAAWDLLRDFTLKEFRRAAQEPYLSSLAKRERLREALKLAFSGPYPPAGWLGPPGDSADSEVLLGVLASDISFAVRAYRDWVEELGLPLVPPSCRVDGVSNAMQLRGGVYLKYNSKTQLCYVSRYDGRDRGVLLQLGQLQLGHFPLGFFDEGMTKPPPNF
;
A
#
# COMPACT_ATOMS: atom_id res chain seq x y z
N MET A 1 21.76 54.66 -50.84
CA MET A 1 20.52 54.13 -51.46
C MET A 1 20.79 52.72 -51.93
N LEU A 2 19.78 51.84 -51.82
CA LEU A 2 19.73 50.40 -52.16
C LEU A 2 20.02 49.43 -51.01
N ALA A 3 18.93 49.20 -50.27
CA ALA A 3 18.71 48.10 -49.35
C ALA A 3 18.65 46.75 -50.09
N ARG A 4 19.25 45.71 -49.52
CA ARG A 4 19.03 44.32 -49.93
C ARG A 4 18.28 43.58 -48.82
N SER A 5 16.98 43.45 -49.07
CA SER A 5 16.05 42.56 -48.38
C SER A 5 16.44 41.11 -48.65
N SER A 6 16.59 40.29 -47.61
CA SER A 6 16.69 38.83 -47.73
C SER A 6 15.48 38.21 -47.06
N SER A 7 14.58 37.74 -47.91
CA SER A 7 13.35 37.04 -47.58
C SER A 7 13.65 35.72 -46.86
N ARG A 8 13.08 35.55 -45.66
CA ARG A 8 13.14 34.32 -44.88
C ARG A 8 11.98 33.43 -45.32
N THR A 9 12.28 32.31 -45.97
CA THR A 9 11.33 31.29 -46.40
C THR A 9 10.80 30.52 -45.18
N LEU A 10 9.50 30.58 -44.95
CA LEU A 10 8.79 29.76 -43.96
C LEU A 10 8.56 28.35 -44.52
N VAL A 11 9.01 27.34 -43.79
CA VAL A 11 8.68 25.93 -44.03
C VAL A 11 7.35 25.64 -43.33
N PRO A 12 6.31 25.13 -44.02
CA PRO A 12 5.13 24.61 -43.35
C PRO A 12 5.42 23.21 -42.83
N SER A 13 5.44 23.04 -41.51
CA SER A 13 5.50 21.73 -40.87
C SER A 13 4.07 21.19 -40.73
N ASP A 14 3.63 20.45 -41.74
CA ASP A 14 2.46 19.57 -41.62
C ASP A 14 2.79 18.45 -40.62
N ARG A 15 2.25 18.56 -39.40
CA ARG A 15 2.09 17.42 -38.49
C ARG A 15 0.61 17.10 -38.38
N ALA A 16 0.26 15.96 -38.97
CA ALA A 16 -1.02 15.30 -38.85
C ALA A 16 -1.44 15.17 -37.37
N ALA A 17 -2.61 15.70 -37.06
CA ALA A 17 -3.28 15.53 -35.78
C ALA A 17 -3.73 14.08 -35.63
N THR A 18 -3.15 13.38 -34.66
CA THR A 18 -3.62 12.05 -34.22
C THR A 18 -4.77 12.24 -33.22
N PRO A 19 -5.96 11.65 -33.42
CA PRO A 19 -7.13 11.92 -32.59
C PRO A 19 -7.26 10.89 -31.46
N TRP A 20 -6.44 10.96 -30.41
CA TRP A 20 -6.58 10.10 -29.23
C TRP A 20 -6.24 10.87 -27.95
N ALA A 21 -7.12 11.79 -27.58
CA ALA A 21 -7.16 12.36 -26.24
C ALA A 21 -8.60 12.28 -25.74
N GLN A 22 -8.98 11.11 -25.23
CA GLN A 22 -10.11 11.05 -24.31
C GLN A 22 -9.64 11.61 -22.95
N PRO A 23 -10.37 12.57 -22.36
CA PRO A 23 -10.08 13.02 -21.01
C PRO A 23 -10.42 11.88 -20.05
N MET A 24 -9.40 11.17 -19.56
CA MET A 24 -9.57 10.31 -18.39
C MET A 24 -9.85 11.21 -17.19
N TYR A 25 -11.13 11.27 -16.85
CA TYR A 25 -11.65 11.77 -15.61
C TYR A 25 -10.76 11.32 -14.45
N ALA A 26 -10.36 12.28 -13.62
CA ALA A 26 -9.92 12.05 -12.26
C ALA A 26 -11.07 11.41 -11.47
N VAL A 27 -11.26 10.11 -11.68
CA VAL A 27 -12.23 9.31 -10.97
C VAL A 27 -11.72 9.18 -9.54
N SER A 28 -12.54 9.64 -8.62
CA SER A 28 -12.51 9.41 -7.18
C SER A 28 -11.90 8.04 -6.81
N HIS A 29 -10.57 8.00 -6.65
CA HIS A 29 -9.82 6.83 -6.19
C HIS A 29 -10.06 6.53 -4.70
N ARG A 30 -10.92 7.30 -4.00
CA ARG A 30 -11.27 7.07 -2.59
C ARG A 30 -12.08 5.80 -2.35
N ASN A 31 -12.74 5.23 -3.36
CA ASN A 31 -13.69 4.13 -3.15
C ASN A 31 -13.51 2.90 -4.06
N ALA A 32 -12.72 2.97 -5.13
CA ALA A 32 -12.64 1.88 -6.11
C ALA A 32 -11.91 0.64 -5.54
N TRP A 33 -10.75 0.83 -4.89
CA TRP A 33 -9.96 -0.30 -4.41
C TRP A 33 -10.61 -1.04 -3.22
N ILE A 34 -11.26 -0.31 -2.29
CA ILE A 34 -11.99 -0.89 -1.15
C ILE A 34 -13.23 -1.69 -1.62
N ARG A 35 -13.93 -1.24 -2.67
CA ARG A 35 -15.14 -1.95 -3.19
C ARG A 35 -14.81 -3.16 -4.06
N THR A 36 -13.70 -3.16 -4.80
CA THR A 36 -13.37 -4.28 -5.70
C THR A 36 -13.01 -5.57 -4.96
N GLN A 37 -12.50 -5.50 -3.73
CA GLN A 37 -12.23 -6.72 -2.95
C GLN A 37 -13.45 -7.24 -2.18
N ALA A 38 -14.35 -6.36 -1.72
CA ALA A 38 -15.63 -6.78 -1.11
C ALA A 38 -16.52 -7.58 -2.09
N ALA A 39 -16.46 -7.29 -3.39
CA ALA A 39 -17.25 -7.99 -4.41
C ALA A 39 -16.70 -9.38 -4.79
N ARG A 40 -15.41 -9.66 -4.57
CA ARG A 40 -14.81 -10.98 -4.87
C ARG A 40 -14.98 -12.01 -3.75
N GLY A 41 -15.28 -11.57 -2.53
CA GLY A 41 -15.53 -12.47 -1.40
C GLY A 41 -16.94 -13.08 -1.35
N LEU A 42 -17.91 -12.56 -2.13
CA LEU A 42 -19.32 -12.95 -2.02
C LEU A 42 -19.83 -13.87 -3.15
N ALA A 43 -19.03 -14.14 -4.18
CA ALA A 43 -19.48 -14.85 -5.40
C ALA A 43 -19.05 -16.33 -5.48
N ALA A 44 -18.57 -16.94 -4.38
CA ALA A 44 -18.09 -18.32 -4.34
C ALA A 44 -18.96 -19.25 -3.47
N ALA A 45 -20.27 -19.01 -3.42
CA ALA A 45 -21.21 -19.83 -2.66
C ALA A 45 -22.44 -20.20 -3.51
N ASP A 46 -22.23 -20.82 -4.67
CA ASP A 46 -23.25 -21.68 -5.29
C ASP A 46 -22.65 -22.56 -6.40
N ALA A 47 -22.07 -23.69 -6.01
CA ALA A 47 -21.87 -24.84 -6.89
C ALA A 47 -21.75 -26.09 -6.02
N GLY A 48 -22.72 -26.99 -6.15
CA GLY A 48 -22.91 -28.15 -5.29
C GLY A 48 -21.88 -29.27 -5.44
N GLY A 49 -21.79 -30.05 -4.36
CA GLY A 49 -21.68 -31.51 -4.41
C GLY A 49 -20.35 -32.12 -4.84
N SER A 50 -19.41 -32.25 -3.91
CA SER A 50 -18.62 -33.49 -3.75
C SER A 50 -18.02 -33.53 -2.34
N ALA A 51 -18.44 -34.50 -1.53
CA ALA A 51 -17.96 -34.71 -0.18
C ALA A 51 -16.55 -35.32 -0.21
N THR A 52 -15.54 -34.50 -0.48
CA THR A 52 -14.15 -34.84 -0.14
C THR A 52 -13.98 -34.63 1.36
N ALA A 53 -13.56 -35.68 2.06
CA ALA A 53 -13.27 -35.70 3.49
C ALA A 53 -12.57 -34.40 3.91
N ALA A 54 -13.30 -33.56 4.65
CA ALA A 54 -12.77 -32.33 5.21
C ALA A 54 -11.59 -32.72 6.10
N THR A 55 -10.39 -32.49 5.61
CA THR A 55 -9.19 -32.57 6.44
C THR A 55 -9.35 -31.44 7.44
N GLU A 56 -9.74 -31.79 8.67
CA GLU A 56 -9.83 -30.88 9.79
C GLU A 56 -8.41 -30.36 10.07
N PHE A 57 -8.02 -29.28 9.39
CA PHE A 57 -6.80 -28.57 9.75
C PHE A 57 -7.01 -28.05 11.18
N PRO A 58 -6.19 -28.45 12.15
CA PRO A 58 -6.33 -27.97 13.53
C PRO A 58 -6.15 -26.45 13.53
N CYS A 59 -7.27 -25.76 13.58
CA CYS A 59 -7.39 -24.31 13.57
C CYS A 59 -7.13 -23.80 14.99
N THR A 60 -5.93 -24.03 15.51
CA THR A 60 -5.56 -23.52 16.84
C THR A 60 -4.80 -22.22 16.66
N SER A 61 -5.54 -21.11 16.46
CA SER A 61 -4.98 -19.81 16.79
C SER A 61 -4.69 -19.78 18.29
N THR A 62 -3.57 -19.18 18.68
CA THR A 62 -3.27 -19.01 20.11
C THR A 62 -4.09 -17.83 20.65
N PRO A 63 -4.51 -17.86 21.93
CA PRO A 63 -5.28 -16.76 22.52
C PRO A 63 -4.54 -15.42 22.45
N GLU A 64 -3.20 -15.45 22.51
CA GLU A 64 -2.36 -14.26 22.35
C GLU A 64 -2.44 -13.67 20.93
N ARG A 65 -2.51 -14.52 19.91
CA ARG A 65 -2.65 -14.09 18.51
C ARG A 65 -4.03 -13.46 18.29
N ASP A 66 -5.08 -14.07 18.81
CA ASP A 66 -6.44 -13.51 18.74
C ASP A 66 -6.49 -12.12 19.39
N ALA A 67 -5.88 -11.97 20.57
CA ALA A 67 -5.75 -10.68 21.26
C ALA A 67 -4.95 -9.65 20.46
N ALA A 68 -3.91 -10.07 19.73
CA ALA A 68 -3.16 -9.18 18.85
C ALA A 68 -4.00 -8.69 17.67
N TRP A 69 -4.76 -9.59 17.02
CA TRP A 69 -5.69 -9.22 15.95
C TRP A 69 -6.79 -8.29 16.45
N ASP A 70 -7.34 -8.53 17.64
CA ASP A 70 -8.32 -7.63 18.27
C ASP A 70 -7.74 -6.23 18.50
N LEU A 71 -6.52 -6.16 19.03
CA LEU A 71 -5.83 -4.89 19.28
C LEU A 71 -5.63 -4.12 17.96
N LEU A 72 -5.19 -4.78 16.89
CA LEU A 72 -4.96 -4.15 15.59
C LEU A 72 -6.26 -3.69 14.92
N ARG A 73 -7.34 -4.47 15.04
CA ARG A 73 -8.67 -4.11 14.56
C ARG A 73 -9.21 -2.90 15.32
N ASP A 74 -9.12 -2.90 16.63
CA ASP A 74 -9.56 -1.80 17.48
C ASP A 74 -8.74 -0.52 17.20
N PHE A 75 -7.43 -0.64 17.05
CA PHE A 75 -6.56 0.46 16.58
C PHE A 75 -7.06 1.03 15.25
N THR A 76 -7.26 0.17 14.24
CA THR A 76 -7.71 0.56 12.90
C THR A 76 -9.04 1.32 12.94
N LEU A 77 -10.01 0.81 13.72
CA LEU A 77 -11.32 1.46 13.89
C LEU A 77 -11.20 2.82 14.59
N LYS A 78 -10.37 2.94 15.63
CA LYS A 78 -10.16 4.20 16.34
C LYS A 78 -9.36 5.20 15.50
N GLU A 79 -8.40 4.74 14.71
CA GLU A 79 -7.59 5.60 13.84
C GLU A 79 -8.44 6.21 12.74
N PHE A 80 -9.33 5.43 12.13
CA PHE A 80 -10.32 5.95 11.18
C PHE A 80 -11.18 7.08 11.77
N ARG A 81 -11.45 7.03 13.09
CA ARG A 81 -12.17 8.05 13.85
C ARG A 81 -11.27 9.14 14.45
N ARG A 82 -9.97 9.11 14.16
CA ARG A 82 -8.94 10.03 14.73
C ARG A 82 -8.87 10.01 16.25
N ALA A 83 -9.14 8.84 16.85
CA ALA A 83 -9.20 8.61 18.28
C ALA A 83 -8.15 7.58 18.78
N ALA A 84 -7.22 7.15 17.92
CA ALA A 84 -6.19 6.17 18.29
C ALA A 84 -5.02 6.78 19.08
N GLN A 85 -4.87 8.11 19.08
CA GLN A 85 -3.70 8.79 19.65
C GLN A 85 -3.49 8.46 21.13
N GLU A 86 -4.50 8.70 21.98
CA GLU A 86 -4.41 8.41 23.40
C GLU A 86 -4.22 6.91 23.67
N PRO A 87 -5.08 5.99 23.18
CA PRO A 87 -5.02 4.60 23.59
C PRO A 87 -3.78 3.84 23.08
N TYR A 88 -3.20 4.21 21.93
CA TYR A 88 -2.14 3.42 21.30
C TYR A 88 -0.85 4.17 20.99
N LEU A 89 -0.89 5.48 20.79
CA LEU A 89 0.27 6.22 20.26
C LEU A 89 0.87 7.22 21.25
N SER A 90 0.22 7.45 22.40
CA SER A 90 0.61 8.48 23.37
C SER A 90 1.92 8.22 24.13
N SER A 91 2.38 6.96 24.20
CA SER A 91 3.63 6.61 24.86
C SER A 91 4.43 5.58 24.07
N LEU A 92 5.74 5.52 24.33
CA LEU A 92 6.63 4.54 23.70
C LEU A 92 6.14 3.10 23.94
N ALA A 93 5.82 2.76 25.19
CA ALA A 93 5.33 1.43 25.55
C ALA A 93 4.04 1.03 24.81
N LYS A 94 3.11 1.98 24.58
CA LYS A 94 1.89 1.71 23.81
C LYS A 94 2.20 1.46 22.33
N ARG A 95 3.15 2.20 21.75
CA ARG A 95 3.61 2.01 20.36
C ARG A 95 4.37 0.70 20.18
N GLU A 96 5.24 0.34 21.12
CA GLU A 96 5.91 -0.97 21.15
C GLU A 96 4.90 -2.11 21.25
N ARG A 97 3.91 -2.03 22.13
CA ARG A 97 2.84 -3.02 22.21
C ARG A 97 2.10 -3.19 20.88
N LEU A 98 1.83 -2.10 20.16
CA LEU A 98 1.20 -2.16 18.85
C LEU A 98 2.11 -2.82 17.80
N ARG A 99 3.43 -2.53 17.83
CA ARG A 99 4.43 -3.20 16.97
C ARG A 99 4.50 -4.71 17.22
N GLU A 100 4.56 -5.11 18.48
CA GLU A 100 4.61 -6.53 18.87
C GLU A 100 3.33 -7.27 18.49
N ALA A 101 2.15 -6.64 18.68
CA ALA A 101 0.90 -7.19 18.19
C ALA A 101 0.90 -7.39 16.67
N LEU A 102 1.42 -6.43 15.91
CA LEU A 102 1.53 -6.55 14.46
C LEU A 102 2.43 -7.71 14.03
N LYS A 103 3.62 -7.83 14.64
CA LYS A 103 4.55 -8.94 14.37
C LYS A 103 3.92 -10.29 14.70
N LEU A 104 3.25 -10.39 15.86
CA LEU A 104 2.58 -11.62 16.27
C LEU A 104 1.44 -12.00 15.31
N ALA A 105 0.62 -11.03 14.88
CA ALA A 105 -0.44 -11.24 13.90
C ALA A 105 0.11 -11.70 12.55
N PHE A 106 1.24 -11.13 12.12
CA PHE A 106 1.91 -11.49 10.87
C PHE A 106 2.54 -12.89 10.90
N SER A 107 3.11 -13.29 12.04
CA SER A 107 3.96 -14.50 12.20
C SER A 107 3.28 -15.85 11.95
N GLY A 108 1.95 -15.90 11.83
CA GLY A 108 1.26 -17.17 11.65
C GLY A 108 -0.13 -17.02 11.06
N PRO A 109 -0.77 -18.13 10.68
CA PRO A 109 -2.09 -18.11 10.07
C PRO A 109 -3.15 -17.57 11.04
N TYR A 110 -4.13 -16.90 10.47
CA TYR A 110 -5.34 -16.44 11.14
C TYR A 110 -6.55 -16.60 10.20
N PRO A 111 -7.15 -17.81 10.18
CA PRO A 111 -8.24 -18.15 9.27
C PRO A 111 -9.45 -17.20 9.31
N PRO A 112 -9.85 -16.59 10.45
CA PRO A 112 -10.96 -15.62 10.47
C PRO A 112 -10.72 -14.39 9.58
N ALA A 113 -9.46 -14.02 9.33
CA ALA A 113 -9.11 -12.94 8.41
C ALA A 113 -8.79 -13.44 6.99
N GLY A 114 -8.88 -14.74 6.73
CA GLY A 114 -8.34 -15.35 5.51
C GLY A 114 -6.82 -15.21 5.39
N TRP A 115 -6.11 -15.01 6.51
CA TRP A 115 -4.65 -14.93 6.52
C TRP A 115 -4.05 -16.32 6.66
N LEU A 116 -3.30 -16.77 5.66
CA LEU A 116 -2.75 -18.13 5.59
C LEU A 116 -1.33 -18.22 6.20
N GLY A 117 -0.82 -17.16 6.82
CA GLY A 117 0.53 -17.07 7.37
C GLY A 117 1.46 -16.22 6.51
N PRO A 118 2.71 -15.99 6.93
CA PRO A 118 3.64 -15.11 6.21
C PRO A 118 4.06 -15.67 4.83
N PRO A 119 4.47 -14.81 3.89
CA PRO A 119 5.04 -15.25 2.62
C PRO A 119 6.28 -16.10 2.88
N GLY A 120 6.29 -17.34 2.40
CA GLY A 120 7.34 -18.34 2.68
C GLY A 120 6.77 -19.60 3.32
N ASP A 121 5.82 -19.46 4.25
CA ASP A 121 5.12 -20.59 4.86
C ASP A 121 3.97 -21.08 3.97
N SER A 122 3.33 -20.14 3.26
CA SER A 122 2.28 -20.42 2.28
C SER A 122 2.56 -19.68 0.98
N ALA A 123 2.53 -20.41 -0.13
CA ALA A 123 2.69 -19.85 -1.48
C ALA A 123 1.52 -18.91 -1.87
N ASP A 124 0.39 -19.04 -1.17
CA ASP A 124 -0.81 -18.25 -1.43
C ASP A 124 -0.94 -16.99 -0.59
N SER A 125 -0.06 -16.81 0.39
CA SER A 125 -0.05 -15.62 1.22
C SER A 125 0.42 -14.38 0.45
N GLU A 126 -0.42 -13.36 0.46
CA GLU A 126 -0.17 -12.06 -0.16
C GLU A 126 -0.24 -10.97 0.90
N VAL A 127 0.80 -10.15 0.96
CA VAL A 127 0.84 -8.91 1.75
C VAL A 127 0.74 -7.74 0.79
N LEU A 128 -0.23 -6.87 1.03
CA LEU A 128 -0.31 -5.60 0.32
C LEU A 128 0.03 -4.45 1.26
N LEU A 129 0.93 -3.58 0.81
CA LEU A 129 1.27 -2.35 1.50
C LEU A 129 0.80 -1.15 0.67
N GLY A 130 0.18 -0.19 1.34
CA GLY A 130 -0.16 1.11 0.79
C GLY A 130 0.41 2.22 1.66
N VAL A 131 1.38 2.99 1.17
CA VAL A 131 1.98 4.10 1.92
C VAL A 131 1.47 5.42 1.37
N LEU A 132 0.87 6.24 2.23
CA LEU A 132 0.38 7.57 1.91
C LEU A 132 1.26 8.59 2.62
N ALA A 133 1.97 9.41 1.85
CA ALA A 133 2.95 10.35 2.40
C ALA A 133 2.84 11.72 1.74
N SER A 134 3.40 12.74 2.40
CA SER A 134 3.45 14.10 1.87
C SER A 134 4.52 14.30 0.79
N ASP A 135 5.50 13.40 0.71
CA ASP A 135 6.51 13.35 -0.34
C ASP A 135 7.09 11.93 -0.47
N ILE A 136 7.80 11.71 -1.57
CA ILE A 136 8.39 10.41 -1.90
C ILE A 136 9.40 9.93 -0.86
N SER A 137 10.16 10.83 -0.23
CA SER A 137 11.22 10.47 0.72
C SER A 137 10.64 9.81 1.96
N PHE A 138 9.53 10.34 2.50
CA PHE A 138 8.83 9.68 3.60
C PHE A 138 8.20 8.36 3.18
N ALA A 139 7.62 8.30 1.97
CA ALA A 139 7.02 7.07 1.47
C ALA A 139 8.04 5.93 1.35
N VAL A 140 9.20 6.19 0.75
CA VAL A 140 10.23 5.16 0.55
C VAL A 140 10.94 4.75 1.83
N ARG A 141 11.07 5.65 2.82
CA ARG A 141 11.56 5.31 4.16
C ARG A 141 10.62 4.34 4.85
N ALA A 142 9.35 4.74 4.98
CA ALA A 142 8.33 3.90 5.60
C ALA A 142 8.23 2.56 4.87
N TYR A 143 8.19 2.57 3.54
CA TYR A 143 8.18 1.34 2.75
C TYR A 143 9.36 0.41 3.07
N ARG A 144 10.59 0.93 3.06
CA ARG A 144 11.79 0.14 3.42
C ARG A 144 11.65 -0.44 4.82
N ASP A 145 11.33 0.38 5.81
CA ASP A 145 11.28 -0.07 7.21
C ASP A 145 10.22 -1.15 7.41
N TRP A 146 9.09 -1.04 6.73
CA TRP A 146 8.05 -2.05 6.75
C TRP A 146 8.45 -3.37 6.09
N VAL A 147 9.09 -3.32 4.92
CA VAL A 147 9.52 -4.57 4.26
C VAL A 147 10.69 -5.22 5.00
N GLU A 148 11.64 -4.45 5.53
CA GLU A 148 12.74 -4.97 6.35
C GLU A 148 12.19 -5.67 7.60
N GLU A 149 11.30 -5.02 8.35
CA GLU A 149 10.78 -5.57 9.60
C GLU A 149 9.94 -6.83 9.38
N LEU A 150 9.20 -6.90 8.27
CA LEU A 150 8.37 -8.06 7.91
C LEU A 150 9.14 -9.14 7.14
N GLY A 151 10.45 -8.97 6.90
CA GLY A 151 11.26 -9.90 6.12
C GLY A 151 10.83 -10.04 4.66
N LEU A 152 10.20 -9.00 4.09
CA LEU A 152 9.73 -8.97 2.71
C LEU A 152 10.82 -8.43 1.77
N PRO A 153 10.86 -8.88 0.50
CA PRO A 153 11.80 -8.34 -0.47
C PRO A 153 11.60 -6.84 -0.72
N LEU A 154 12.70 -6.07 -0.74
CA LEU A 154 12.68 -4.66 -1.08
C LEU A 154 12.76 -4.49 -2.61
N VAL A 155 11.67 -4.05 -3.22
CA VAL A 155 11.58 -3.77 -4.67
C VAL A 155 11.60 -2.26 -4.94
N PRO A 156 12.46 -1.75 -5.86
CA PRO A 156 12.43 -0.36 -6.30
C PRO A 156 11.07 0.03 -6.90
N PRO A 157 10.44 1.14 -6.45
CA PRO A 157 9.16 1.56 -7.00
C PRO A 157 9.28 2.16 -8.40
N SER A 158 8.47 1.65 -9.32
CA SER A 158 8.21 2.29 -10.61
C SER A 158 7.38 3.58 -10.45
N CYS A 159 7.54 4.57 -11.34
CA CYS A 159 6.68 5.76 -11.36
C CYS A 159 5.48 5.56 -12.31
N ARG A 160 4.25 5.85 -11.84
CA ARG A 160 3.02 5.84 -12.66
C ARG A 160 2.47 7.24 -12.92
N VAL A 161 3.34 8.24 -12.97
CA VAL A 161 2.97 9.62 -13.24
C VAL A 161 3.54 10.01 -14.58
N ASP A 162 2.68 10.47 -15.48
CA ASP A 162 3.07 10.84 -16.84
C ASP A 162 4.16 11.92 -16.82
N GLY A 163 5.19 11.72 -17.64
CA GLY A 163 6.32 12.64 -17.77
C GLY A 163 7.35 12.57 -16.63
N VAL A 164 7.19 11.67 -15.65
CA VAL A 164 8.17 11.49 -14.56
C VAL A 164 8.90 10.16 -14.73
N SER A 165 10.18 10.23 -15.11
CA SER A 165 11.01 9.03 -15.37
C SER A 165 11.51 8.34 -14.11
N ASN A 166 11.68 9.09 -13.01
CA ASN A 166 12.16 8.57 -11.74
C ASN A 166 11.16 8.91 -10.62
N ALA A 167 10.69 7.91 -9.88
CA ALA A 167 9.76 8.09 -8.76
C ALA A 167 10.31 9.06 -7.69
N MET A 168 11.64 9.09 -7.48
CA MET A 168 12.32 9.98 -6.54
C MET A 168 12.24 11.47 -6.93
N GLN A 169 11.87 11.78 -8.17
CA GLN A 169 11.65 13.15 -8.63
C GLN A 169 10.22 13.65 -8.38
N LEU A 170 9.31 12.79 -7.91
CA LEU A 170 7.96 13.22 -7.57
C LEU A 170 7.95 14.28 -6.48
N ARG A 171 7.01 15.21 -6.62
CA ARG A 171 6.78 16.32 -5.70
C ARG A 171 5.33 16.30 -5.23
N GLY A 172 5.14 16.70 -3.98
CA GLY A 172 3.84 16.67 -3.31
C GLY A 172 3.45 15.28 -2.80
N GLY A 173 2.19 15.13 -2.41
CA GLY A 173 1.67 13.91 -1.82
C GLY A 173 1.75 12.72 -2.78
N VAL A 174 2.10 11.56 -2.24
CA VAL A 174 2.29 10.32 -2.99
C VAL A 174 1.55 9.15 -2.35
N TYR A 175 1.17 8.20 -3.20
CA TYR A 175 0.70 6.88 -2.82
C TYR A 175 1.68 5.85 -3.39
N LEU A 176 2.34 5.08 -2.53
CA LEU A 176 3.16 3.94 -2.89
C LEU A 176 2.37 2.66 -2.63
N LYS A 177 2.31 1.77 -3.61
CA LYS A 177 1.71 0.44 -3.47
C LYS A 177 2.77 -0.63 -3.67
N TYR A 178 2.79 -1.61 -2.78
CA TYR A 178 3.60 -2.81 -2.88
C TYR A 178 2.75 -4.06 -2.70
N ASN A 179 3.10 -5.11 -3.42
CA ASN A 179 2.48 -6.43 -3.36
C ASN A 179 3.57 -7.50 -3.23
N SER A 180 3.59 -8.23 -2.12
CA SER A 180 4.64 -9.22 -1.84
C SER A 180 4.58 -10.48 -2.73
N LYS A 181 3.42 -10.80 -3.31
CA LYS A 181 3.27 -11.99 -4.17
C LYS A 181 3.74 -11.70 -5.59
N THR A 182 3.28 -10.59 -6.16
CA THR A 182 3.62 -10.19 -7.54
C THR A 182 4.90 -9.36 -7.64
N GLN A 183 5.44 -8.91 -6.50
CA GLN A 183 6.57 -7.98 -6.42
C GLN A 183 6.30 -6.66 -7.16
N LEU A 184 5.02 -6.34 -7.40
CA LEU A 184 4.62 -5.08 -8.02
C LEU A 184 4.80 -3.94 -7.01
N CYS A 185 5.70 -3.01 -7.32
CA CYS A 185 5.95 -1.80 -6.53
C CYS A 185 5.82 -0.56 -7.42
N TYR A 186 4.92 0.36 -7.07
CA TYR A 186 4.76 1.61 -7.82
C TYR A 186 4.36 2.80 -6.95
N VAL A 187 4.62 3.99 -7.47
CA VAL A 187 4.20 5.26 -6.87
C VAL A 187 3.35 6.06 -7.85
N SER A 188 2.29 6.67 -7.34
CA SER A 188 1.46 7.66 -8.02
C SER A 188 1.29 8.92 -7.18
N ARG A 189 0.79 10.01 -7.80
CA ARG A 189 0.37 11.20 -7.06
C ARG A 189 -0.81 10.88 -6.14
N TYR A 190 -0.86 11.55 -4.99
CA TYR A 190 -1.93 11.43 -4.03
C TYR A 190 -2.26 12.79 -3.41
N ASP A 191 -3.40 13.35 -3.81
CA ASP A 191 -3.89 14.64 -3.32
C ASP A 191 -4.80 14.51 -2.09
N GLY A 192 -4.95 13.29 -1.56
CA GLY A 192 -5.74 13.06 -0.35
C GLY A 192 -5.04 13.59 0.91
N ARG A 193 -5.81 13.66 2.00
CA ARG A 193 -5.35 14.21 3.28
C ARG A 193 -4.72 13.16 4.19
N ASP A 194 -4.99 11.88 3.92
CA ASP A 194 -4.59 10.78 4.81
C ASP A 194 -3.09 10.51 4.68
N ARG A 195 -2.46 10.12 5.79
CA ARG A 195 -1.03 9.82 5.86
C ARG A 195 -0.83 8.59 6.73
N GLY A 196 0.17 7.78 6.38
CA GLY A 196 0.49 6.56 7.09
C GLY A 196 0.58 5.35 6.17
N VAL A 197 0.61 4.17 6.77
CA VAL A 197 0.75 2.88 6.09
C VAL A 197 -0.51 2.05 6.31
N LEU A 198 -1.03 1.51 5.23
CA LEU A 198 -2.05 0.48 5.22
C LEU A 198 -1.36 -0.86 4.96
N LEU A 199 -1.68 -1.84 5.80
CA LEU A 199 -1.24 -3.22 5.65
C LEU A 199 -2.46 -4.08 5.41
N GLN A 200 -2.45 -4.88 4.35
CA GLN A 200 -3.46 -5.90 4.13
C GLN A 200 -2.87 -7.29 4.35
N LEU A 201 -3.52 -8.06 5.22
CA LEU A 201 -3.21 -9.46 5.52
C LEU A 201 -4.47 -10.29 5.26
N GLY A 202 -4.44 -11.10 4.20
CA GLY A 202 -5.63 -11.83 3.74
C GLY A 202 -6.73 -10.85 3.32
N GLN A 203 -7.89 -10.97 3.94
CA GLN A 203 -9.07 -10.13 3.68
C GLN A 203 -9.14 -8.87 4.56
N LEU A 204 -8.29 -8.76 5.59
CA LEU A 204 -8.31 -7.62 6.51
C LEU A 204 -7.29 -6.57 6.13
N GLN A 205 -7.76 -5.33 6.05
CA GLN A 205 -6.92 -4.13 5.93
C GLN A 205 -6.79 -3.46 7.30
N LEU A 206 -5.55 -3.18 7.70
CA LEU A 206 -5.17 -2.60 8.98
C LEU A 206 -4.48 -1.25 8.75
N GLY A 207 -4.68 -0.28 9.65
CA GLY A 207 -4.04 1.03 9.61
C GLY A 207 -5.03 2.21 9.66
N HIS A 208 -4.60 3.45 9.41
CA HIS A 208 -3.28 3.89 8.97
C HIS A 208 -2.25 3.87 10.09
N PHE A 209 -1.18 3.11 9.95
CA PHE A 209 -0.05 3.16 10.89
C PHE A 209 0.82 4.40 10.63
N PRO A 210 1.48 4.97 11.66
CA PRO A 210 2.41 6.09 11.46
C PRO A 210 3.52 5.77 10.45
N LEU A 211 3.98 6.76 9.67
CA LEU A 211 5.05 6.55 8.68
C LEU A 211 6.37 6.09 9.33
N GLY A 212 6.68 6.58 10.53
CA GLY A 212 7.83 6.15 11.34
C GLY A 212 7.50 5.01 12.31
N PHE A 213 6.58 4.10 11.96
CA PHE A 213 6.12 3.06 12.89
C PHE A 213 7.26 2.17 13.43
N PHE A 214 8.27 1.86 12.61
CA PHE A 214 9.45 1.08 12.99
C PHE A 214 10.74 1.90 13.16
N ASP A 215 10.74 3.18 12.76
CA ASP A 215 11.84 4.14 12.97
C ASP A 215 11.26 5.51 13.36
N GLU A 216 10.86 5.64 14.63
CA GLU A 216 10.18 6.84 15.15
C GLU A 216 11.08 8.08 15.06
N GLY A 217 12.39 7.89 15.21
CA GLY A 217 13.39 8.97 15.11
C GLY A 217 13.71 9.38 13.68
N MET A 218 13.20 8.67 12.66
CA MET A 218 13.54 8.84 11.24
C MET A 218 15.06 8.87 11.02
N THR A 219 15.76 8.04 11.78
CA THR A 219 17.23 8.02 11.85
C THR A 219 17.84 7.48 10.57
N LYS A 220 17.17 6.53 9.91
CA LYS A 220 17.65 5.92 8.66
C LYS A 220 17.31 6.81 7.45
N PRO A 221 18.28 7.24 6.62
CA PRO A 221 18.04 8.07 5.42
C PRO A 221 17.11 7.35 4.42
N PRO A 222 16.45 8.04 3.46
CA PRO A 222 15.65 7.33 2.46
C PRO A 222 16.54 6.40 1.62
N PRO A 223 16.06 5.21 1.22
CA PRO A 223 16.79 4.35 0.31
C PRO A 223 17.04 5.08 -1.02
N ASN A 224 18.21 4.84 -1.61
CA ASN A 224 18.54 5.28 -2.96
C ASN A 224 18.24 4.13 -3.92
N PHE A 225 17.34 4.35 -4.87
CA PHE A 225 16.90 3.38 -5.87
C PHE A 225 17.35 3.79 -7.27
#